data_AF-G3PTU5-F1
#
_entry.id   AF-G3PTU5-F1
#
_cell.length_a   1.000
_cell.length_b   1.000
_cell.length_c   1.000
_cell.angle_alpha   90.00
_cell.angle_beta   90.00
_cell.angle_gamma   90.00
#
_symmetry.space_group_name_H-M   'P 1'
#
loop_
_entity.id
_entity.type
_entity.pdbx_description
1 polymer ?
#
loop_
_entity_poly.entity_id
_entity_poly.type
_entity_poly.pdbx_seq_one_letter_code
_entity_poly.pdbx_strand_id
1 'polypeptide(L)'
;MCMVRSVGSMALAGLGKCCRSFGRDPSKVAFCGVLQPGWIEGRVGAKRHLLSEDVIKLQDFQQRKLAVAHLVTGSKGNYIELFTKRLQRNELIPKEELKLLLHLCQTADDVLIARDAIYRYHTDNRNLMFGEFKFGPLFVRLCYELGLESLAAATLTDKNMGGFFNDATSFNITIDMLFIKGSFEKALELLRTMRAQGIPFNKDTLTLAAGTCYKLNTADSYRICTALIEEGQTRGNAVPRHAHCFAVALALRQNDIEKAQSLFSQIMVTDSRLCQNLKVTILTMSGAVTDAVSVLSAAVLPKSPSFVKKLDFSQEVVDLLRLRSEGGAHAMEVEQIVTNLERAHQVTQQTLDGMLCHTPTGKRKPELNMTDRKTRRRNPKSLQSTLLSE
;
A
#
# COMPACT_ATOMS: atom_id res chain seq x y z
N MET A 1 -2.03 -17.53 -70.41
CA MET A 1 -2.15 -17.81 -68.96
C MET A 1 -1.05 -18.82 -68.60
N CYS A 2 0.14 -18.31 -68.26
CA CYS A 2 1.32 -19.06 -67.77
C CYS A 2 1.46 -18.73 -66.27
N MET A 3 1.60 -19.69 -65.34
CA MET A 3 2.74 -20.59 -65.03
C MET A 3 3.87 -19.92 -64.23
N VAL A 4 4.44 -20.70 -63.29
CA VAL A 4 5.77 -20.61 -62.62
C VAL A 4 5.78 -19.92 -61.25
N ARG A 5 5.97 -20.61 -60.11
CA ARG A 5 7.12 -21.33 -59.49
C ARG A 5 8.17 -20.42 -58.82
N SER A 6 8.47 -20.80 -57.57
CA SER A 6 9.53 -20.34 -56.67
C SER A 6 10.95 -20.44 -57.27
N VAL A 7 11.81 -19.46 -56.97
CA VAL A 7 13.28 -19.60 -56.85
C VAL A 7 13.79 -18.55 -55.86
N GLY A 8 14.62 -18.97 -54.90
CA GLY A 8 15.43 -18.07 -54.07
C GLY A 8 16.82 -17.85 -54.67
N SER A 9 17.50 -16.77 -54.29
CA SER A 9 18.97 -16.72 -54.24
C SER A 9 19.47 -15.53 -53.41
N MET A 10 20.53 -15.80 -52.67
CA MET A 10 21.40 -14.89 -51.93
C MET A 10 22.13 -13.90 -52.83
N ALA A 11 22.48 -12.71 -52.30
CA ALA A 11 23.87 -12.25 -52.06
C ALA A 11 24.06 -10.70 -52.11
N LEU A 12 24.55 -10.18 -50.99
CA LEU A 12 25.70 -9.26 -50.79
C LEU A 12 25.90 -7.95 -51.61
N ALA A 13 25.99 -6.87 -50.81
CA ALA A 13 27.07 -5.85 -50.75
C ALA A 13 27.04 -4.59 -51.65
N GLY A 14 27.30 -3.44 -51.00
CA GLY A 14 27.88 -2.23 -51.61
C GLY A 14 27.11 -0.91 -51.36
N LEU A 15 27.31 -0.25 -50.20
CA LEU A 15 28.08 1.01 -50.05
C LEU A 15 27.48 2.28 -50.70
N GLY A 16 26.94 3.17 -49.85
CA GLY A 16 26.63 4.55 -50.19
C GLY A 16 26.52 5.44 -48.95
N LYS A 17 27.65 6.06 -48.58
CA LYS A 17 27.81 7.00 -47.46
C LYS A 17 26.89 8.22 -47.62
N CYS A 18 26.28 8.67 -46.52
CA CYS A 18 26.09 10.11 -46.30
C CYS A 18 26.11 10.42 -44.80
N CYS A 19 27.22 11.03 -44.37
CA CYS A 19 27.43 11.56 -43.04
C CYS A 19 26.50 12.76 -42.80
N ARG A 20 25.76 12.76 -41.69
CA ARG A 20 25.43 14.00 -40.97
C ARG A 20 25.66 13.79 -39.48
N SER A 21 26.73 14.43 -39.03
CA SER A 21 27.13 14.64 -37.65
C SER A 21 26.05 15.37 -36.86
N PHE A 22 25.54 14.74 -35.80
CA PHE A 22 24.97 15.45 -34.66
C PHE A 22 25.79 15.10 -33.43
N GLY A 23 26.34 16.14 -32.80
CA GLY A 23 27.16 16.07 -31.60
C GLY A 23 26.48 15.25 -30.51
N ARG A 24 27.18 14.22 -30.08
CA ARG A 24 26.76 13.29 -29.03
C ARG A 24 27.07 13.95 -27.69
N ASP A 25 26.03 14.46 -27.05
CA ASP A 25 26.10 14.94 -25.67
C ASP A 25 26.33 13.72 -24.73
N PRO A 26 27.42 13.64 -23.95
CA PRO A 26 27.74 12.47 -23.13
C PRO A 26 26.79 12.28 -21.93
N SER A 27 25.95 13.27 -21.63
CA SER A 27 25.11 13.32 -20.43
C SER A 27 23.86 12.43 -20.47
N LYS A 28 23.45 11.92 -21.65
CA LYS A 28 22.18 11.19 -21.82
C LYS A 28 22.29 9.65 -21.77
N VAL A 29 23.49 9.08 -21.76
CA VAL A 29 23.67 7.62 -21.90
C VAL A 29 24.14 6.94 -20.59
N ALA A 30 24.62 7.70 -19.59
CA ALA A 30 25.09 7.13 -18.33
C ALA A 30 23.98 6.88 -17.28
N PHE A 31 22.80 7.47 -17.42
CA PHE A 31 21.80 7.50 -16.35
C PHE A 31 20.79 6.36 -16.31
N CYS A 32 20.60 5.63 -17.42
CA CYS A 32 19.75 4.43 -17.39
C CYS A 32 20.46 3.20 -16.81
N GLY A 33 21.80 3.21 -16.71
CA GLY A 33 22.59 2.03 -16.31
C GLY A 33 22.73 1.82 -14.81
N VAL A 34 22.57 2.86 -13.99
CA VAL A 34 22.82 2.78 -12.53
C VAL A 34 21.55 2.46 -11.73
N LEU A 35 20.37 2.61 -12.33
CA LEU A 35 19.09 2.21 -11.74
C LEU A 35 18.61 0.82 -12.19
N GLN A 36 19.42 0.08 -12.95
CA GLN A 36 19.17 -1.33 -13.23
C GLN A 36 20.32 -2.20 -12.72
N PRO A 37 20.22 -2.76 -11.52
CA PRO A 37 20.72 -4.09 -11.28
C PRO A 37 19.79 -5.05 -12.03
N GLY A 38 20.30 -5.68 -13.09
CA GLY A 38 19.83 -7.01 -13.48
C GLY A 38 19.83 -7.90 -12.22
N TRP A 39 19.02 -8.96 -12.23
CA TRP A 39 18.70 -9.82 -11.07
C TRP A 39 17.57 -9.30 -10.16
N ILE A 40 16.43 -8.90 -10.76
CA ILE A 40 15.12 -9.11 -10.11
C ILE A 40 14.60 -10.46 -10.60
N GLU A 41 15.24 -11.53 -10.15
CA GLU A 41 14.55 -12.82 -10.06
C GLU A 41 13.94 -12.83 -8.66
N GLY A 42 12.62 -12.60 -8.62
CA GLY A 42 11.88 -12.32 -7.41
C GLY A 42 12.01 -13.44 -6.39
N ARG A 43 12.79 -13.20 -5.32
CA ARG A 43 12.50 -13.88 -4.06
C ARG A 43 11.20 -13.29 -3.52
N VAL A 44 10.18 -14.14 -3.47
CA VAL A 44 8.88 -13.92 -2.82
C VAL A 44 9.13 -13.56 -1.34
N GLY A 45 9.36 -12.28 -1.07
CA GLY A 45 9.71 -11.76 0.25
C GLY A 45 8.53 -11.03 0.87
N ALA A 46 7.82 -11.71 1.78
CA ALA A 46 6.78 -11.24 2.71
C ALA A 46 5.78 -10.20 2.14
N LYS A 47 4.52 -10.61 1.95
CA LYS A 47 3.38 -9.75 1.50
C LYS A 47 3.40 -8.40 2.25
N ARG A 48 3.71 -7.30 1.54
CA ARG A 48 3.88 -5.98 2.15
C ARG A 48 2.62 -5.15 1.97
N HIS A 49 1.86 -5.03 3.06
CA HIS A 49 0.62 -4.26 3.14
C HIS A 49 0.94 -2.76 3.26
N LEU A 50 0.16 -1.89 2.63
CA LEU A 50 0.20 -0.45 2.91
C LEU A 50 -0.76 -0.07 4.04
N LEU A 51 -1.77 -0.91 4.28
CA LEU A 51 -2.71 -0.73 5.38
C LEU A 51 -2.33 -1.55 6.60
N SER A 52 -2.54 -0.98 7.79
CA SER A 52 -2.36 -1.66 9.06
C SER A 52 -3.57 -2.51 9.44
N GLU A 53 -3.36 -3.46 10.37
CA GLU A 53 -4.41 -4.36 10.83
C GLU A 53 -5.63 -3.64 11.45
N ASP A 54 -5.45 -2.46 12.05
CA ASP A 54 -6.57 -1.68 12.59
C ASP A 54 -7.50 -1.10 11.52
N VAL A 55 -7.00 -0.93 10.28
CA VAL A 55 -7.77 -0.51 9.11
C VAL A 55 -8.40 -1.73 8.42
N ILE A 56 -7.59 -2.76 8.14
CA ILE A 56 -8.06 -3.97 7.45
C ILE A 56 -9.05 -4.73 8.32
N LYS A 57 -8.76 -4.92 9.61
CA LYS A 57 -9.52 -5.72 10.59
C LYS A 57 -9.77 -7.16 10.12
N LEU A 58 -8.75 -7.78 9.55
CA LEU A 58 -8.80 -9.16 9.07
C LEU A 58 -8.83 -10.15 10.24
N GLN A 59 -8.02 -9.91 11.28
CA GLN A 59 -7.97 -10.76 12.47
C GLN A 59 -9.31 -10.74 13.22
N ASP A 60 -9.90 -9.55 13.41
CA ASP A 60 -11.24 -9.40 14.01
C ASP A 60 -12.30 -10.17 13.21
N PHE A 61 -12.20 -10.15 11.87
CA PHE A 61 -13.11 -10.88 11.00
C PHE A 61 -12.94 -12.41 11.13
N GLN A 62 -11.70 -12.90 11.09
CA GLN A 62 -11.39 -14.32 11.24
C GLN A 62 -11.84 -14.87 12.60
N GLN A 63 -11.61 -14.11 13.68
CA GLN A 63 -12.11 -14.48 15.02
C GLN A 63 -13.63 -14.59 15.07
N ARG A 64 -14.36 -13.69 14.39
CA ARG A 64 -15.82 -13.77 14.28
C ARG A 64 -16.27 -14.98 13.48
N LYS A 65 -15.58 -15.34 12.39
CA LYS A 65 -15.87 -16.58 11.63
C LYS A 65 -15.78 -17.81 12.52
N LEU A 66 -14.70 -17.92 13.31
CA LEU A 66 -14.51 -19.04 14.24
C LEU A 66 -15.63 -19.08 15.31
N ALA A 67 -15.98 -17.94 15.89
CA ALA A 67 -17.06 -17.86 16.87
C ALA A 67 -18.41 -18.29 16.29
N VAL A 68 -18.72 -17.86 15.06
CA VAL A 68 -19.94 -18.25 14.35
C VAL A 68 -19.94 -19.75 14.02
N ALA A 69 -18.82 -20.28 13.53
CA ALA A 69 -18.70 -21.70 13.19
C ALA A 69 -18.98 -22.60 14.42
N HIS A 70 -18.45 -22.26 15.60
CA HIS A 70 -18.70 -23.00 16.84
C HIS A 70 -20.17 -22.96 17.31
N LEU A 71 -20.89 -21.88 17.01
CA LEU A 71 -22.32 -21.78 17.36
C LEU A 71 -23.20 -22.61 16.40
N VAL A 72 -22.76 -22.76 15.14
CA VAL A 72 -23.53 -23.43 14.08
C VAL A 72 -23.27 -24.93 14.01
N THR A 73 -22.17 -25.44 14.59
CA THR A 73 -21.81 -26.88 14.61
C THR A 73 -22.84 -27.83 15.28
N GLY A 74 -23.97 -27.32 15.78
CA GLY A 74 -25.08 -28.10 16.33
C GLY A 74 -26.36 -28.16 15.47
N SER A 75 -26.47 -27.44 14.33
CA SER A 75 -27.70 -27.41 13.52
C SER A 75 -27.61 -28.33 12.29
N LYS A 76 -28.70 -29.03 11.99
CA LYS A 76 -28.80 -30.02 10.91
C LYS A 76 -28.69 -29.36 9.53
N GLY A 77 -27.62 -29.68 8.79
CA GLY A 77 -27.47 -29.39 7.36
C GLY A 77 -26.37 -28.36 7.03
N ASN A 78 -25.80 -28.46 5.83
CA ASN A 78 -24.88 -27.45 5.32
C ASN A 78 -25.65 -26.13 5.08
N TYR A 79 -25.49 -25.14 5.97
CA TYR A 79 -26.20 -23.85 5.91
C TYR A 79 -26.07 -23.19 4.53
N ILE A 80 -24.92 -23.33 3.86
CA ILE A 80 -24.67 -22.76 2.54
C ILE A 80 -25.59 -23.41 1.48
N GLU A 81 -25.82 -24.72 1.56
CA GLU A 81 -26.75 -25.42 0.67
C GLU A 81 -28.20 -24.97 0.89
N LEU A 82 -28.61 -24.82 2.15
CA LEU A 82 -29.94 -24.30 2.49
C LEU A 82 -30.13 -22.87 1.97
N PHE A 83 -29.12 -22.01 2.15
CA PHE A 83 -29.12 -20.64 1.64
C PHE A 83 -29.17 -20.61 0.11
N THR A 84 -28.46 -21.53 -0.56
CA THR A 84 -28.49 -21.66 -2.03
C THR A 84 -29.90 -21.99 -2.52
N LYS A 85 -30.59 -22.93 -1.88
CA LYS A 85 -32.00 -23.26 -2.20
C LYS A 85 -32.92 -22.05 -1.99
N ARG A 86 -32.65 -21.25 -0.95
CA ARG A 86 -33.38 -20.00 -0.69
C ARG A 86 -33.22 -18.99 -1.82
N LEU A 87 -31.98 -18.77 -2.27
CA LEU A 87 -31.68 -17.89 -3.41
C LEU A 87 -32.42 -18.34 -4.68
N GLN A 88 -32.42 -19.65 -4.96
CA GLN A 88 -33.12 -20.22 -6.12
C GLN A 88 -34.64 -20.02 -6.06
N ARG A 89 -35.23 -20.03 -4.86
CA ARG A 89 -36.67 -19.79 -4.64
C ARG A 89 -37.04 -18.31 -4.61
N ASN A 90 -36.06 -17.42 -4.77
CA ASN A 90 -36.27 -15.98 -4.75
C ASN A 90 -36.91 -15.47 -3.44
N GLU A 91 -36.61 -16.15 -2.33
CA GLU A 91 -37.06 -15.77 -0.99
C GLU A 91 -36.27 -14.55 -0.49
N LEU A 92 -36.93 -13.69 0.30
CA LEU A 92 -36.32 -12.48 0.87
C LEU A 92 -35.15 -12.85 1.77
N ILE A 93 -34.03 -12.13 1.68
CA ILE A 93 -32.80 -12.39 2.44
C ILE A 93 -32.78 -11.52 3.71
N PRO A 94 -32.95 -12.10 4.91
CA PRO A 94 -32.81 -11.32 6.15
C PRO A 94 -31.35 -10.93 6.39
N LYS A 95 -31.16 -9.73 6.97
CA LYS A 95 -29.84 -9.18 7.30
C LYS A 95 -28.95 -10.12 8.12
N GLU A 96 -29.49 -10.73 9.18
CA GLU A 96 -28.69 -11.63 10.05
C GLU A 96 -28.33 -12.94 9.34
N GLU A 97 -29.14 -13.39 8.38
CA GLU A 97 -28.83 -14.58 7.58
C GLU A 97 -27.74 -14.31 6.55
N LEU A 98 -27.79 -13.15 5.87
CA LEU A 98 -26.69 -12.74 4.98
C LEU A 98 -25.38 -12.59 5.75
N LYS A 99 -25.44 -12.02 6.95
CA LYS A 99 -24.28 -11.89 7.84
C LYS A 99 -23.77 -13.27 8.25
N LEU A 100 -24.66 -14.21 8.58
CA LEU A 100 -24.29 -15.58 8.93
C LEU A 100 -23.61 -16.29 7.75
N LEU A 101 -24.18 -16.20 6.54
CA LEU A 101 -23.60 -16.74 5.31
C LEU A 101 -22.15 -16.27 5.12
N LEU A 102 -21.91 -14.95 5.18
CA LEU A 102 -20.59 -14.36 4.96
C LEU A 102 -19.53 -14.85 5.98
N HIS A 103 -19.92 -15.16 7.21
CA HIS A 103 -18.99 -15.70 8.21
C HIS A 103 -18.75 -17.21 8.05
N LEU A 104 -19.69 -17.94 7.45
CA LEU A 104 -19.58 -19.38 7.24
C LEU A 104 -18.87 -19.79 5.94
N CYS A 105 -18.74 -18.87 4.97
CA CYS A 105 -18.02 -19.15 3.72
C CYS A 105 -16.55 -19.52 3.96
N GLN A 106 -16.07 -20.59 3.33
CA GLN A 106 -14.69 -21.07 3.46
C GLN A 106 -13.98 -21.26 2.11
N THR A 107 -14.73 -21.44 1.02
CA THR A 107 -14.20 -21.73 -0.32
C THR A 107 -14.52 -20.61 -1.30
N ALA A 108 -13.83 -20.60 -2.45
CA ALA A 108 -14.12 -19.64 -3.52
C ALA A 108 -15.56 -19.78 -4.05
N ASP A 109 -16.08 -21.01 -4.12
CA ASP A 109 -17.46 -21.28 -4.53
C ASP A 109 -18.47 -20.67 -3.54
N ASP A 110 -18.20 -20.77 -2.23
CA ASP A 110 -19.03 -20.12 -1.22
C ASP A 110 -19.04 -18.59 -1.40
N VAL A 111 -17.91 -17.98 -1.78
CA VAL A 111 -17.85 -16.54 -2.03
C VAL A 111 -18.67 -16.14 -3.25
N LEU A 112 -18.76 -16.98 -4.28
CA LEU A 112 -19.65 -16.72 -5.42
C LEU A 112 -21.12 -16.71 -4.97
N ILE A 113 -21.52 -17.65 -4.12
CA ILE A 113 -22.87 -17.67 -3.52
C ILE A 113 -23.09 -16.41 -2.67
N ALA A 114 -22.11 -16.03 -1.86
CA ALA A 114 -22.18 -14.83 -1.04
C ALA A 114 -22.25 -13.54 -1.89
N ARG A 115 -21.54 -13.51 -3.02
CA ARG A 115 -21.63 -12.42 -4.00
C ARG A 115 -23.05 -12.33 -4.54
N ASP A 116 -23.60 -13.42 -5.03
CA ASP A 116 -24.95 -13.41 -5.60
C ASP A 116 -26.00 -13.03 -4.54
N ALA A 117 -25.78 -13.44 -3.27
CA ALA A 117 -26.60 -13.03 -2.13
C ALA A 117 -26.53 -11.52 -1.83
N ILE A 118 -25.36 -10.88 -1.90
CA ILE A 118 -25.26 -9.41 -1.69
C ILE A 118 -25.88 -8.62 -2.85
N TYR A 119 -25.83 -9.14 -4.09
CA TYR A 119 -26.53 -8.51 -5.23
C TYR A 119 -28.04 -8.56 -5.04
N ARG A 120 -28.55 -9.73 -4.63
CA ARG A 120 -29.97 -9.91 -4.33
C ARG A 120 -30.41 -9.00 -3.19
N TYR A 121 -29.67 -9.01 -2.08
CA TYR A 121 -29.94 -8.14 -0.93
C TYR A 121 -29.92 -6.66 -1.33
N HIS A 122 -28.94 -6.21 -2.12
CA HIS A 122 -28.90 -4.83 -2.59
C HIS A 122 -30.12 -4.46 -3.44
N THR A 123 -30.52 -5.35 -4.36
CA THR A 123 -31.66 -5.15 -5.24
C THR A 123 -32.96 -5.04 -4.42
N ASP A 124 -33.16 -5.96 -3.47
CA ASP A 124 -34.38 -6.02 -2.66
C ASP A 124 -34.49 -4.84 -1.67
N ASN A 125 -33.35 -4.26 -1.25
CA ASN A 125 -33.30 -3.18 -0.25
C ASN A 125 -32.96 -1.79 -0.83
N ARG A 126 -32.94 -1.62 -2.16
CA ARG A 126 -32.46 -0.39 -2.83
C ARG A 126 -33.19 0.90 -2.40
N ASN A 127 -34.43 0.79 -1.94
CA ASN A 127 -35.29 1.91 -1.54
C ASN A 127 -35.32 2.16 -0.02
N LEU A 128 -34.62 1.35 0.79
CA LEU A 128 -34.62 1.45 2.24
C LEU A 128 -33.42 2.31 2.69
N MET A 129 -33.69 3.60 2.92
CA MET A 129 -32.69 4.59 3.28
C MET A 129 -32.46 4.68 4.80
N PHE A 130 -31.88 3.67 5.47
CA PHE A 130 -31.48 3.86 6.87
C PHE A 130 -30.27 3.00 7.28
N GLY A 131 -29.18 3.65 7.72
CA GLY A 131 -28.27 3.21 8.79
C GLY A 131 -27.86 1.72 8.87
N GLU A 132 -27.86 1.01 7.75
CA GLU A 132 -27.80 -0.45 7.73
C GLU A 132 -26.39 -1.00 7.89
N PHE A 133 -26.32 -2.27 8.28
CA PHE A 133 -25.06 -2.99 8.43
C PHE A 133 -24.27 -2.96 7.12
N LYS A 134 -23.01 -2.51 7.19
CA LYS A 134 -22.14 -2.40 6.01
C LYS A 134 -21.59 -3.77 5.61
N PHE A 135 -22.28 -4.43 4.68
CA PHE A 135 -21.86 -5.72 4.14
C PHE A 135 -20.60 -5.64 3.26
N GLY A 136 -20.37 -4.50 2.59
CA GLY A 136 -19.21 -4.33 1.70
C GLY A 136 -17.87 -4.68 2.34
N PRO A 137 -17.51 -4.06 3.50
CA PRO A 137 -16.29 -4.39 4.23
C PRO A 137 -16.22 -5.84 4.71
N LEU A 138 -17.35 -6.50 4.96
CA LEU A 138 -17.38 -7.90 5.38
C LEU A 138 -17.06 -8.82 4.19
N PHE A 139 -17.70 -8.57 3.05
CA PHE A 139 -17.47 -9.30 1.79
C PHE A 139 -16.03 -9.16 1.30
N VAL A 140 -15.46 -7.96 1.28
CA VAL A 140 -14.07 -7.80 0.79
C VAL A 140 -13.03 -8.42 1.71
N ARG A 141 -13.29 -8.53 3.03
CA ARG A 141 -12.41 -9.27 3.96
C ARG A 141 -12.47 -10.77 3.73
N LEU A 142 -13.65 -11.30 3.37
CA LEU A 142 -13.79 -12.68 2.93
C LEU A 142 -12.97 -12.92 1.66
N CYS A 143 -13.05 -12.03 0.67
CA CYS A 143 -12.20 -12.09 -0.52
C CYS A 143 -10.72 -11.98 -0.16
N TYR A 144 -10.35 -11.13 0.80
CA TYR A 144 -8.97 -10.97 1.26
C TYR A 144 -8.40 -12.26 1.85
N GLU A 145 -9.13 -12.90 2.75
CA GLU A 145 -8.74 -14.17 3.39
C GLU A 145 -8.46 -15.26 2.34
N LEU A 146 -9.26 -15.30 1.27
CA LEU A 146 -9.19 -16.32 0.22
C LEU A 146 -8.37 -15.90 -1.01
N GLY A 147 -7.76 -14.70 -1.00
CA GLY A 147 -6.95 -14.21 -2.12
C GLY A 147 -7.76 -14.00 -3.41
N LEU A 148 -8.99 -13.51 -3.30
CA LEU A 148 -9.93 -13.26 -4.39
C LEU A 148 -9.99 -11.77 -4.77
N GLU A 149 -8.83 -11.11 -4.89
CA GLU A 149 -8.75 -9.67 -5.18
C GLU A 149 -9.45 -9.25 -6.50
N SER A 150 -9.39 -10.10 -7.53
CA SER A 150 -10.04 -9.82 -8.82
C SER A 150 -11.56 -9.88 -8.71
N LEU A 151 -12.11 -10.80 -7.90
CA LEU A 151 -13.54 -10.89 -7.65
C LEU A 151 -14.04 -9.69 -6.85
N ALA A 152 -13.28 -9.28 -5.83
CA ALA A 152 -13.58 -8.08 -5.05
C ALA A 152 -13.59 -6.83 -5.96
N ALA A 153 -12.54 -6.63 -6.76
CA ALA A 153 -12.44 -5.50 -7.69
C ALA A 153 -13.62 -5.47 -8.67
N ALA A 154 -13.91 -6.60 -9.34
CA ALA A 154 -15.03 -6.70 -10.27
C ALA A 154 -16.37 -6.35 -9.61
N THR A 155 -16.58 -6.81 -8.37
CA THR A 155 -17.81 -6.54 -7.61
C THR A 155 -17.96 -5.07 -7.23
N LEU A 156 -16.86 -4.39 -6.86
CA LEU A 156 -16.88 -2.96 -6.51
C LEU A 156 -17.08 -2.06 -7.73
N THR A 157 -16.67 -2.52 -8.92
CA THR A 157 -16.83 -1.79 -10.18
C THR A 157 -18.15 -2.09 -10.91
N ASP A 158 -18.94 -3.06 -10.43
CA ASP A 158 -20.21 -3.40 -11.05
C ASP A 158 -21.24 -2.27 -10.87
N LYS A 159 -21.81 -1.81 -11.98
CA LYS A 159 -22.79 -0.73 -12.02
C LYS A 159 -24.09 -1.09 -11.28
N ASN A 160 -24.44 -2.37 -11.22
CA ASN A 160 -25.61 -2.87 -10.50
C ASN A 160 -25.45 -2.76 -8.98
N MET A 161 -24.20 -2.63 -8.49
CA MET A 161 -23.88 -2.45 -7.08
C MET A 161 -23.71 -0.97 -6.69
N GLY A 162 -24.19 -0.06 -7.54
CA GLY A 162 -24.12 1.38 -7.30
C GLY A 162 -24.78 1.78 -5.98
N GLY A 163 -24.00 2.39 -5.09
CA GLY A 163 -24.45 2.83 -3.77
C GLY A 163 -24.37 1.74 -2.67
N PHE A 164 -24.11 0.48 -3.01
CA PHE A 164 -23.89 -0.58 -2.02
C PHE A 164 -22.56 -0.38 -1.26
N PHE A 165 -21.49 -0.05 -2.00
CA PHE A 165 -20.18 0.26 -1.45
C PHE A 165 -20.04 1.78 -1.27
N ASN A 166 -20.72 2.33 -0.27
CA ASN A 166 -20.83 3.78 -0.08
C ASN A 166 -19.72 4.44 0.76
N ASP A 167 -18.68 3.70 1.14
CA ASP A 167 -17.55 4.24 1.89
C ASP A 167 -16.20 3.74 1.39
N ALA A 168 -15.14 4.41 1.83
CA ALA A 168 -13.77 4.13 1.43
C ALA A 168 -13.24 2.77 1.90
N THR A 169 -13.86 2.12 2.90
CA THR A 169 -13.30 0.93 3.55
C THR A 169 -13.17 -0.23 2.57
N SER A 170 -14.22 -0.50 1.81
CA SER A 170 -14.23 -1.64 0.87
C SER A 170 -13.22 -1.44 -0.26
N PHE A 171 -13.15 -0.19 -0.76
CA PHE A 171 -12.20 0.22 -1.79
C PHE A 171 -10.76 0.12 -1.27
N ASN A 172 -10.46 0.67 -0.10
CA ASN A 172 -9.11 0.66 0.48
C ASN A 172 -8.60 -0.76 0.70
N ILE A 173 -9.41 -1.66 1.28
CA ILE A 173 -9.03 -3.07 1.47
C ILE A 173 -8.74 -3.72 0.12
N THR A 174 -9.57 -3.47 -0.90
CA THR A 174 -9.39 -4.06 -2.23
C THR A 174 -8.18 -3.50 -2.97
N ILE A 175 -7.93 -2.20 -2.87
CA ILE A 175 -6.74 -1.55 -3.43
C ILE A 175 -5.47 -2.09 -2.77
N ASP A 176 -5.47 -2.29 -1.44
CA ASP A 176 -4.35 -2.91 -0.72
C ASP A 176 -4.09 -4.35 -1.19
N MET A 177 -5.14 -5.16 -1.38
CA MET A 177 -5.02 -6.49 -1.98
C MET A 177 -4.37 -6.46 -3.37
N LEU A 178 -4.86 -5.58 -4.24
CA LEU A 178 -4.34 -5.42 -5.60
C LEU A 178 -2.89 -4.94 -5.58
N PHE A 179 -2.53 -4.04 -4.66
CA PHE A 179 -1.18 -3.56 -4.46
C PHE A 179 -0.22 -4.69 -4.05
N ILE A 180 -0.62 -5.53 -3.09
CA ILE A 180 0.16 -6.71 -2.65
C ILE A 180 0.39 -7.68 -3.80
N LYS A 181 -0.59 -7.82 -4.70
CA LYS A 181 -0.52 -8.70 -5.87
C LYS A 181 0.16 -8.07 -7.08
N GLY A 182 0.62 -6.83 -6.97
CA GLY A 182 1.28 -6.10 -8.07
C GLY A 182 0.34 -5.69 -9.21
N SER A 183 -0.97 -5.75 -9.01
CA SER A 183 -2.00 -5.37 -10.00
C SER A 183 -2.29 -3.87 -9.93
N PHE A 184 -1.28 -3.04 -10.19
CA PHE A 184 -1.34 -1.59 -9.95
C PHE A 184 -2.29 -0.85 -10.90
N GLU A 185 -2.46 -1.32 -12.14
CA GLU A 185 -3.39 -0.74 -13.11
C GLU A 185 -4.84 -0.91 -12.64
N LYS A 186 -5.19 -2.10 -12.16
CA LYS A 186 -6.51 -2.38 -11.56
C LYS A 186 -6.73 -1.56 -10.28
N ALA A 187 -5.69 -1.39 -9.46
CA ALA A 187 -5.76 -0.53 -8.27
C ALA A 187 -6.05 0.92 -8.65
N LEU A 188 -5.41 1.44 -9.71
CA LEU A 188 -5.66 2.79 -10.22
C LEU A 188 -7.07 2.93 -10.83
N GLU A 189 -7.56 1.92 -11.55
CA GLU A 189 -8.94 1.87 -12.05
C GLU A 189 -9.96 1.92 -10.91
N LEU A 190 -9.70 1.20 -9.83
CA LEU A 190 -10.58 1.18 -8.66
C LEU A 190 -10.60 2.53 -7.93
N LEU A 191 -9.46 3.24 -7.87
CA LEU A 191 -9.38 4.63 -7.39
C LEU A 191 -10.19 5.59 -8.27
N ARG A 192 -10.11 5.45 -9.60
CA ARG A 192 -10.92 6.25 -10.54
C ARG A 192 -12.40 5.98 -10.35
N THR A 193 -12.78 4.72 -10.18
CA THR A 193 -14.17 4.31 -9.90
C THR A 193 -14.68 4.91 -8.59
N MET A 194 -13.89 4.82 -7.52
CA MET A 194 -14.22 5.43 -6.22
C MET A 194 -14.48 6.93 -6.35
N ARG A 195 -13.63 7.65 -7.09
CA ARG A 195 -13.79 9.09 -7.37
C ARG A 195 -15.05 9.36 -8.20
N ALA A 196 -15.30 8.57 -9.24
CA ALA A 196 -16.48 8.71 -10.10
C ALA A 196 -17.80 8.44 -9.37
N GLN A 197 -17.79 7.56 -8.37
CA GLN A 197 -18.93 7.30 -7.48
C GLN A 197 -19.10 8.38 -6.39
N GLY A 198 -18.25 9.40 -6.34
CA GLY A 198 -18.33 10.48 -5.36
C GLY A 198 -17.90 10.06 -3.95
N ILE A 199 -17.20 8.93 -3.80
CA ILE A 199 -16.75 8.45 -2.49
C ILE A 199 -15.48 9.24 -2.11
N PRO A 200 -15.49 9.97 -0.98
CA PRO A 200 -14.40 10.86 -0.61
C PRO A 200 -13.15 10.05 -0.23
N PHE A 201 -11.99 10.53 -0.68
CA PHE A 201 -10.71 9.93 -0.34
C PHE A 201 -10.34 10.29 1.09
N ASN A 202 -10.07 9.26 1.90
CA ASN A 202 -9.55 9.43 3.25
C ASN A 202 -8.01 9.30 3.26
N LYS A 203 -7.40 9.42 4.45
CA LYS A 203 -5.94 9.31 4.63
C LYS A 203 -5.35 8.02 4.06
N ASP A 204 -6.02 6.90 4.29
CA ASP A 204 -5.58 5.59 3.79
C ASP A 204 -5.66 5.55 2.25
N THR A 205 -6.74 6.09 1.69
CA THR A 205 -6.95 6.17 0.23
C THR A 205 -5.84 6.98 -0.43
N LEU A 206 -5.46 8.13 0.15
CA LEU A 206 -4.39 8.98 -0.37
C LEU A 206 -3.03 8.26 -0.35
N THR A 207 -2.75 7.50 0.71
CA THR A 207 -1.51 6.72 0.81
C THR A 207 -1.47 5.60 -0.22
N LEU A 208 -2.58 4.85 -0.37
CA LEU A 208 -2.72 3.81 -1.39
C LEU A 208 -2.62 4.36 -2.81
N ALA A 209 -3.22 5.51 -3.09
CA ALA A 209 -3.16 6.17 -4.39
C ALA A 209 -1.73 6.62 -4.74
N ALA A 210 -1.05 7.29 -3.82
CA ALA A 210 0.33 7.70 -4.03
C ALA A 210 1.27 6.49 -4.19
N GLY A 211 1.08 5.44 -3.37
CA GLY A 211 1.84 4.19 -3.48
C GLY A 211 1.61 3.47 -4.81
N THR A 212 0.35 3.37 -5.26
CA THR A 212 -0.01 2.78 -6.55
C THR A 212 0.63 3.55 -7.71
N CYS A 213 0.56 4.88 -7.68
CA CYS A 213 1.20 5.71 -8.70
C CYS A 213 2.72 5.56 -8.71
N TYR A 214 3.34 5.51 -7.52
CA TYR A 214 4.77 5.27 -7.38
C TYR A 214 5.23 3.95 -7.99
N LYS A 215 4.41 2.88 -7.86
CA LYS A 215 4.71 1.57 -8.44
C LYS A 215 4.50 1.53 -9.96
N LEU A 216 3.49 2.22 -10.48
CA LEU A 216 3.28 2.36 -11.92
C LEU A 216 4.41 3.12 -12.61
N ASN A 217 4.91 4.20 -11.97
CA ASN A 217 6.02 5.02 -12.46
C ASN A 217 5.91 5.47 -13.94
N THR A 218 4.68 5.75 -14.39
CA THR A 218 4.40 6.33 -15.72
C THR A 218 4.17 7.84 -15.61
N ALA A 219 4.31 8.55 -16.73
CA ALA A 219 4.00 9.98 -16.79
C ALA A 219 2.55 10.29 -16.38
N ASP A 220 1.59 9.42 -16.72
CA ASP A 220 0.19 9.56 -16.30
C ASP A 220 0.05 9.40 -14.78
N SER A 221 0.64 8.34 -14.21
CA SER A 221 0.60 8.13 -12.76
C SER A 221 1.30 9.25 -11.98
N TYR A 222 2.36 9.84 -12.53
CA TYR A 222 3.02 10.99 -11.93
C TYR A 222 2.11 12.21 -11.90
N ARG A 223 1.45 12.55 -13.02
CA ARG A 223 0.48 13.64 -13.09
C ARG A 223 -0.68 13.44 -12.12
N ILE A 224 -1.21 12.22 -12.05
CA ILE A 224 -2.29 11.86 -11.12
C ILE A 224 -1.84 12.05 -9.68
N CYS A 225 -0.66 11.52 -9.31
CA CYS A 225 -0.13 11.62 -7.96
C CYS A 225 0.09 13.08 -7.54
N THR A 226 0.71 13.90 -8.39
CA THR A 226 0.96 15.32 -8.09
C THR A 226 -0.35 16.08 -7.91
N ALA A 227 -1.31 15.90 -8.81
CA ALA A 227 -2.62 16.53 -8.72
C ALA A 227 -3.38 16.11 -7.44
N LEU A 228 -3.26 14.84 -7.05
CA LEU A 228 -3.88 14.31 -5.82
C LEU A 228 -3.34 15.00 -4.55
N ILE A 229 -2.02 15.19 -4.47
CA ILE A 229 -1.38 15.84 -3.31
C ILE A 229 -1.75 17.33 -3.26
N GLU A 230 -1.70 18.03 -4.39
CA GLU A 230 -2.07 19.45 -4.50
C GLU A 230 -3.58 19.68 -4.21
N GLU A 231 -4.46 18.80 -4.68
CA GLU A 231 -5.90 18.81 -4.36
C GLU A 231 -6.15 18.61 -2.86
N GLY A 232 -5.42 17.69 -2.23
CA GLY A 232 -5.52 17.45 -0.79
C GLY A 232 -5.21 18.70 0.03
N GLN A 233 -4.18 19.46 -0.39
CA GLN A 233 -3.75 20.69 0.28
C GLN A 233 -4.76 21.82 0.13
N THR A 234 -5.21 22.08 -1.09
CA THR A 234 -6.17 23.17 -1.38
C THR A 234 -7.50 23.00 -0.67
N ARG A 235 -7.93 21.74 -0.45
CA ARG A 235 -9.17 21.42 0.27
C ARG A 235 -9.03 21.41 1.80
N GLY A 236 -7.85 21.73 2.33
CA GLY A 236 -7.58 21.67 3.78
C GLY A 236 -7.54 20.24 4.34
N ASN A 237 -7.45 19.22 3.49
CA ASN A 237 -7.33 17.85 3.92
C ASN A 237 -5.89 17.56 4.34
N ALA A 238 -5.70 17.04 5.55
CA ALA A 238 -4.38 16.64 6.02
C ALA A 238 -3.87 15.42 5.23
N VAL A 239 -3.09 15.68 4.18
CA VAL A 239 -2.41 14.66 3.38
C VAL A 239 -1.37 13.94 4.26
N PRO A 240 -1.42 12.60 4.38
CA PRO A 240 -0.47 11.87 5.21
C PRO A 240 0.97 12.08 4.77
N ARG A 241 1.90 12.10 5.73
CA ARG A 241 3.35 12.14 5.45
C ARG A 241 3.77 11.02 4.49
N HIS A 242 3.23 9.81 4.67
CA HIS A 242 3.58 8.66 3.85
C HIS A 242 3.21 8.87 2.38
N ALA A 243 2.06 9.49 2.10
CA ALA A 243 1.66 9.86 0.75
C ALA A 243 2.63 10.89 0.12
N HIS A 244 3.09 11.89 0.89
CA HIS A 244 4.13 12.81 0.42
C HIS A 244 5.46 12.08 0.14
N CYS A 245 5.88 11.15 1.00
CA CYS A 245 7.10 10.38 0.75
C CYS A 245 7.02 9.58 -0.56
N PHE A 246 5.86 8.98 -0.87
CA PHE A 246 5.64 8.33 -2.17
C PHE A 246 5.71 9.33 -3.33
N ALA A 247 5.06 10.49 -3.20
CA ALA A 247 5.06 11.51 -4.25
C ALA A 247 6.47 12.07 -4.52
N VAL A 248 7.25 12.33 -3.47
CA VAL A 248 8.67 12.72 -3.55
C VAL A 248 9.48 11.64 -4.26
N ALA A 249 9.35 10.38 -3.84
CA ALA A 249 10.08 9.28 -4.44
C ALA A 249 9.71 9.06 -5.92
N LEU A 250 8.45 9.30 -6.28
CA LEU A 250 7.99 9.25 -7.67
C LEU A 250 8.58 10.41 -8.48
N ALA A 251 8.59 11.65 -7.97
CA ALA A 251 9.21 12.79 -8.64
C ALA A 251 10.71 12.54 -8.91
N LEU A 252 11.43 11.97 -7.92
CA LEU A 252 12.84 11.57 -8.09
C LEU A 252 13.02 10.52 -9.20
N ARG A 253 12.12 9.51 -9.27
CA ARG A 253 12.15 8.50 -10.35
C ARG A 253 11.85 9.08 -11.73
N GLN A 254 11.11 10.19 -11.79
CA GLN A 254 10.84 10.94 -13.02
C GLN A 254 11.92 11.99 -13.32
N ASN A 255 12.99 12.06 -12.50
CA ASN A 255 14.06 13.04 -12.60
C ASN A 255 13.58 14.51 -12.49
N ASP A 256 12.46 14.74 -11.79
CA ASP A 256 11.92 16.07 -11.49
C ASP A 256 12.35 16.51 -10.08
N ILE A 257 13.57 17.03 -10.00
CA ILE A 257 14.23 17.37 -8.72
C ILE A 257 13.55 18.56 -8.05
N GLU A 258 13.12 19.55 -8.84
CA GLU A 258 12.45 20.74 -8.33
C GLU A 258 11.11 20.38 -7.68
N LYS A 259 10.29 19.55 -8.34
CA LYS A 259 9.05 19.07 -7.74
C LYS A 259 9.32 18.18 -6.53
N ALA A 260 10.35 17.33 -6.56
CA ALA A 260 10.72 16.52 -5.39
C ALA A 260 11.08 17.39 -4.17
N GLN A 261 11.86 18.46 -4.36
CA GLN A 261 12.20 19.43 -3.31
C GLN A 261 10.95 20.16 -2.79
N SER A 262 10.09 20.63 -3.71
CA SER A 262 8.83 21.30 -3.36
C SER A 262 7.93 20.42 -2.50
N LEU A 263 7.67 19.18 -2.95
CA LEU A 263 6.87 18.20 -2.21
C LEU A 263 7.50 17.82 -0.87
N PHE A 264 8.82 17.70 -0.80
CA PHE A 264 9.51 17.37 0.44
C PHE A 264 9.42 18.50 1.46
N SER A 265 9.51 19.76 1.02
CA SER A 265 9.39 20.95 1.88
C SER A 265 8.03 21.04 2.60
N GLN A 266 7.00 20.42 2.03
CA GLN A 266 5.64 20.40 2.57
C GLN A 266 5.46 19.36 3.70
N ILE A 267 6.46 18.51 3.94
CA ILE A 267 6.45 17.55 5.04
C ILE A 267 6.82 18.26 6.34
N MET A 268 5.85 18.39 7.25
CA MET A 268 6.06 19.09 8.54
C MET A 268 7.14 18.45 9.44
N VAL A 269 7.23 17.11 9.45
CA VAL A 269 8.13 16.36 10.34
C VAL A 269 8.96 15.38 9.52
N THR A 270 10.26 15.68 9.41
CA THR A 270 11.23 14.98 8.53
C THR A 270 12.27 14.15 9.28
N ASP A 271 12.16 14.03 10.61
CA ASP A 271 13.07 13.27 11.47
C ASP A 271 13.09 11.76 11.23
N SER A 272 12.07 11.21 10.56
CA SER A 272 11.99 9.77 10.32
C SER A 272 13.07 9.27 9.39
N ARG A 273 13.47 8.01 9.59
CA ARG A 273 14.41 7.27 8.73
C ARG A 273 14.12 7.45 7.24
N LEU A 274 12.87 7.25 6.82
CA LEU A 274 12.47 7.37 5.42
C LEU A 274 12.69 8.80 4.90
N CYS A 275 12.27 9.82 5.66
CA CYS A 275 12.45 11.21 5.26
C CYS A 275 13.94 11.59 5.17
N GLN A 276 14.78 11.11 6.08
CA GLN A 276 16.22 11.38 6.03
C GLN A 276 16.89 10.73 4.82
N ASN A 277 16.53 9.48 4.50
CA ASN A 277 17.02 8.82 3.30
C ASN A 277 16.56 9.54 2.00
N LEU A 278 15.30 9.99 1.94
CA LEU A 278 14.80 10.79 0.83
C LEU A 278 15.52 12.15 0.75
N LYS A 279 15.80 12.81 1.88
CA LYS A 279 16.52 14.08 1.93
C LYS A 279 17.93 13.95 1.34
N VAL A 280 18.69 12.94 1.76
CA VAL A 280 20.03 12.67 1.20
C VAL A 280 19.93 12.41 -0.29
N THR A 281 18.93 11.62 -0.73
CA THR A 281 18.71 11.34 -2.17
C THR A 281 18.44 12.63 -2.95
N ILE A 282 17.55 13.50 -2.47
CA ILE A 282 17.23 14.79 -3.11
C ILE A 282 18.49 15.66 -3.25
N LEU A 283 19.23 15.85 -2.15
CA LEU A 283 20.45 16.69 -2.13
C LEU A 283 21.53 16.14 -3.06
N THR A 284 21.69 14.82 -3.07
CA THR A 284 22.64 14.13 -3.95
C THR A 284 22.26 14.31 -5.42
N MET A 285 20.98 14.16 -5.76
CA MET A 285 20.50 14.33 -7.14
C MET A 285 20.50 15.79 -7.60
N SER A 286 20.34 16.76 -6.69
CA SER A 286 20.45 18.19 -7.00
C SER A 286 21.90 18.69 -7.09
N GLY A 287 22.89 17.83 -6.84
CA GLY A 287 24.32 18.19 -6.84
C GLY A 287 24.80 18.90 -5.56
N ALA A 288 23.93 19.05 -4.55
CA ALA A 288 24.27 19.63 -3.25
C ALA A 288 24.97 18.59 -2.35
N VAL A 289 26.12 18.08 -2.81
CA VAL A 289 26.87 16.98 -2.16
C VAL A 289 27.31 17.38 -0.75
N THR A 290 27.75 18.63 -0.55
CA THR A 290 28.17 19.16 0.76
C THR A 290 27.04 19.10 1.80
N ASP A 291 25.81 19.42 1.38
CA ASP A 291 24.63 19.35 2.26
C ASP A 291 24.26 17.90 2.55
N ALA A 292 24.36 17.00 1.56
CA ALA A 292 24.13 15.57 1.74
C ALA A 292 25.11 14.98 2.77
N VAL A 293 26.40 15.31 2.67
CA VAL A 293 27.43 14.92 3.65
C VAL A 293 27.12 15.49 5.03
N SER A 294 26.68 16.75 5.12
CA SER A 294 26.30 17.37 6.40
C SER A 294 25.17 16.63 7.09
N VAL A 295 24.17 16.15 6.33
CA VAL A 295 23.08 15.31 6.86
C VAL A 295 23.59 13.97 7.40
N LEU A 296 24.48 13.29 6.67
CA LEU A 296 25.09 12.03 7.11
C LEU A 296 25.98 12.22 8.35
N SER A 297 26.79 13.27 8.37
CA SER A 297 27.66 13.64 9.50
C SER A 297 26.90 13.91 10.77
N ALA A 298 25.75 14.58 10.69
CA ALA A 298 24.88 14.80 11.84
C ALA A 298 24.33 13.48 12.41
N ALA A 299 24.15 12.44 11.60
CA ALA A 299 23.67 11.13 12.06
C ALA A 299 24.74 10.28 12.78
N VAL A 300 26.03 10.57 12.56
CA VAL A 300 27.16 9.88 13.19
C VAL A 300 27.46 10.40 14.60
N LEU A 301 26.82 11.50 15.04
CA LEU A 301 27.15 12.22 16.27
C LEU A 301 27.27 11.29 17.52
N PRO A 302 28.44 11.27 18.19
CA PRO A 302 28.78 10.30 19.23
C PRO A 302 28.11 10.52 20.61
N LYS A 303 27.25 11.54 20.77
CA LYS A 303 26.70 11.96 22.07
C LYS A 303 25.25 11.55 22.34
N SER A 304 24.62 10.79 21.45
CA SER A 304 23.27 10.29 21.71
C SER A 304 23.31 9.15 22.74
N PRO A 305 22.50 9.21 23.83
CA PRO A 305 22.38 8.11 24.78
C PRO A 305 22.09 6.79 24.05
N SER A 306 22.58 5.65 24.55
CA SER A 306 22.40 4.32 23.94
C SER A 306 20.93 3.92 23.70
N PHE A 307 20.00 4.59 24.39
CA PHE A 307 18.56 4.39 24.27
C PHE A 307 17.90 5.13 23.10
N VAL A 308 18.60 6.08 22.44
CA VAL A 308 18.08 6.79 21.26
C VAL A 308 18.38 5.97 20.02
N LYS A 309 17.33 5.57 19.29
CA LYS A 309 17.47 4.88 18.02
C LYS A 309 18.25 5.77 17.04
N LYS A 310 19.45 5.34 16.68
CA LYS A 310 20.28 6.03 15.69
C LYS A 310 19.63 5.97 14.31
N LEU A 311 19.81 7.03 13.52
CA LEU A 311 19.39 7.06 12.13
C LEU A 311 20.25 6.11 11.30
N ASP A 312 19.60 5.34 10.46
CA ASP A 312 20.17 4.39 9.52
C ASP A 312 19.81 4.76 8.08
N PHE A 313 20.76 4.52 7.17
CA PHE A 313 20.64 4.83 5.76
C PHE A 313 20.62 3.54 4.93
N SER A 314 19.90 3.56 3.81
CA SER A 314 19.92 2.48 2.84
C SER A 314 21.26 2.48 2.10
N GLN A 315 21.79 1.29 1.82
CA GLN A 315 22.96 1.09 0.97
C GLN A 315 22.83 1.86 -0.36
N GLU A 316 21.65 1.82 -1.00
CA GLU A 316 21.44 2.49 -2.29
C GLU A 316 21.58 4.01 -2.23
N VAL A 317 21.27 4.63 -1.08
CA VAL A 317 21.34 6.08 -0.89
C VAL A 317 22.80 6.51 -0.72
N VAL A 318 23.55 5.70 0.04
CA VAL A 318 24.98 5.87 0.28
C VAL A 318 25.77 5.65 -1.02
N ASP A 319 25.44 4.61 -1.77
CA ASP A 319 26.10 4.30 -3.05
C ASP A 319 25.81 5.39 -4.10
N LEU A 320 24.58 5.93 -4.11
CA LEU A 320 24.25 7.07 -4.95
C LEU A 320 25.13 8.29 -4.62
N LEU A 321 25.35 8.58 -3.33
CA LEU A 321 26.21 9.68 -2.91
C LEU A 321 27.67 9.44 -3.31
N ARG A 322 28.20 8.22 -3.09
CA ARG A 322 29.54 7.83 -3.55
C ARG A 322 29.72 8.10 -5.03
N LEU A 323 28.83 7.55 -5.86
CA LEU A 323 28.87 7.71 -7.31
C LEU A 323 28.83 9.18 -7.75
N ARG A 324 28.00 10.03 -7.11
CA ARG A 324 27.93 11.46 -7.45
C ARG A 324 29.15 12.26 -7.01
N SER A 325 29.91 11.74 -6.05
CA SER A 325 31.11 12.39 -5.53
C SER A 325 32.41 11.93 -6.19
N GLU A 326 32.37 10.87 -7.02
CA GLU A 326 33.54 10.29 -7.66
C GLU A 326 34.36 11.34 -8.43
N GLY A 327 35.66 11.42 -8.14
CA GLY A 327 36.59 12.36 -8.78
C GLY A 327 36.37 13.84 -8.40
N GLY A 328 35.42 14.14 -7.52
CA GLY A 328 35.11 15.50 -7.06
C GLY A 328 35.85 15.89 -5.78
N ALA A 329 35.73 17.17 -5.41
CA ALA A 329 36.36 17.74 -4.21
C ALA A 329 35.91 17.06 -2.89
N HIS A 330 34.71 16.48 -2.86
CA HIS A 330 34.12 15.85 -1.67
C HIS A 330 34.32 14.32 -1.64
N ALA A 331 35.02 13.72 -2.62
CA ALA A 331 35.13 12.26 -2.73
C ALA A 331 35.70 11.60 -1.47
N MET A 332 36.81 12.15 -0.95
CA MET A 332 37.47 11.63 0.26
C MET A 332 36.59 11.79 1.51
N GLU A 333 35.86 12.90 1.60
CA GLU A 333 34.97 13.18 2.72
C GLU A 333 33.76 12.21 2.72
N VAL A 334 33.17 11.98 1.54
CA VAL A 334 32.09 11.00 1.34
C VAL A 334 32.56 9.60 1.74
N GLU A 335 33.73 9.17 1.27
CA GLU A 335 34.20 7.82 1.62
C GLU A 335 34.47 7.67 3.13
N GLN A 336 35.02 8.71 3.76
CA GLN A 336 35.27 8.72 5.19
C GLN A 336 33.98 8.65 6.02
N ILE A 337 32.94 9.43 5.66
CA ILE A 337 31.67 9.43 6.40
C ILE A 337 30.92 8.12 6.21
N VAL A 338 30.95 7.56 5.01
CA VAL A 338 30.28 6.29 4.73
C VAL A 338 30.96 5.15 5.47
N THR A 339 32.29 5.07 5.44
CA THR A 339 33.04 4.07 6.23
C THR A 339 32.70 4.16 7.71
N ASN A 340 32.51 5.38 8.24
CA ASN A 340 32.11 5.57 9.64
C ASN A 340 30.68 5.07 9.91
N LEU A 341 29.73 5.34 9.02
CA LEU A 341 28.35 4.81 9.12
C LEU A 341 28.32 3.28 9.05
N GLU A 342 29.12 2.67 8.17
CA GLU A 342 29.25 1.22 8.02
C GLU A 342 29.80 0.58 9.31
N ARG A 343 30.89 1.14 9.87
CA ARG A 343 31.45 0.71 11.17
C ARG A 343 30.47 0.88 12.33
N ALA A 344 29.59 1.88 12.26
CA ALA A 344 28.56 2.12 13.26
C ALA A 344 27.29 1.28 13.07
N HIS A 345 27.23 0.40 12.06
CA HIS A 345 26.04 -0.36 11.66
C HIS A 345 24.82 0.52 11.34
N GLN A 346 25.07 1.73 10.81
CA GLN A 346 24.05 2.69 10.39
C GLN A 346 23.78 2.64 8.88
N VAL A 347 24.32 1.64 8.17
CA VAL A 347 23.98 1.34 6.77
C VAL A 347 23.23 0.01 6.73
N THR A 348 22.10 -0.02 6.02
CA THR A 348 21.19 -1.16 5.97
C THR A 348 20.93 -1.60 4.53
N GLN A 349 20.66 -2.89 4.35
CA GLN A 349 20.28 -3.46 3.05
C GLN A 349 18.80 -3.21 2.70
N GLN A 350 18.06 -2.46 3.51
CA GLN A 350 16.67 -2.14 3.23
C GLN A 350 16.59 -1.00 2.22
N THR A 351 16.12 -1.30 1.01
CA THR A 351 15.88 -0.34 -0.07
C THR A 351 14.86 0.74 0.32
N LEU A 352 14.93 1.93 -0.28
CA LEU A 352 13.92 3.00 -0.14
C LEU A 352 12.55 2.48 -0.55
N ASP A 353 12.47 1.69 -1.62
CA ASP A 353 11.23 1.04 -2.04
C ASP A 353 10.67 0.14 -0.92
N GLY A 354 11.54 -0.62 -0.24
CA GLY A 354 11.18 -1.42 0.92
C GLY A 354 10.84 -0.60 2.17
N MET A 355 11.38 0.61 2.35
CA MET A 355 10.99 1.53 3.42
C MET A 355 9.63 2.19 3.13
N LEU A 356 9.39 2.57 1.87
CA LEU A 356 8.14 3.15 1.40
C LEU A 356 7.00 2.15 1.45
N CYS A 357 7.20 0.92 0.99
CA CYS A 357 6.15 -0.10 0.97
C CYS A 357 6.05 -0.87 2.27
N HIS A 358 6.49 -0.30 3.40
CA HIS A 358 6.35 -0.92 4.71
C HIS A 358 4.99 -0.60 5.33
N THR A 359 4.37 -1.60 5.94
CA THR A 359 3.13 -1.44 6.69
C THR A 359 3.37 -0.54 7.90
N PRO A 360 2.64 0.57 8.06
CA PRO A 360 2.74 1.39 9.26
C PRO A 360 2.46 0.53 10.49
N THR A 361 3.21 0.73 11.57
CA THR A 361 2.83 0.17 12.88
C THR A 361 1.50 0.79 13.27
N GLY A 362 0.42 0.00 13.17
CA GLY A 362 -0.92 0.43 13.55
C GLY A 362 -0.97 0.92 15.00
N LYS A 363 -2.12 1.47 15.41
CA LYS A 363 -2.33 1.82 16.82
C LYS A 363 -2.28 0.54 17.64
N ARG A 364 -1.11 0.20 18.21
CA ARG A 364 -0.99 -0.87 19.20
C ARG A 364 -2.02 -0.60 20.29
N LYS A 365 -3.07 -1.42 20.37
CA LYS A 365 -3.74 -1.61 21.66
C LYS A 365 -2.65 -2.15 22.59
N PRO A 366 -2.43 -1.58 23.79
CA PRO A 366 -1.59 -2.23 24.76
C PRO A 366 -2.13 -3.64 24.92
N GLU A 367 -1.30 -4.65 24.64
CA GLU A 367 -1.65 -6.01 25.00
C GLU A 367 -1.90 -5.98 26.50
N LEU A 368 -3.17 -6.12 26.90
CA LEU A 368 -3.49 -6.50 28.26
C LEU A 368 -2.85 -7.86 28.43
N ASN A 369 -1.63 -7.88 28.95
CA ASN A 369 -0.98 -9.07 29.43
C ASN A 369 -2.01 -9.80 30.30
N MET A 370 -2.59 -10.87 29.76
CA MET A 370 -3.25 -11.91 30.52
C MET A 370 -2.15 -12.62 31.31
N THR A 371 -1.58 -11.92 32.28
CA THR A 371 -1.00 -12.58 33.44
C THR A 371 -2.18 -13.23 34.13
N ASP A 372 -2.18 -14.56 34.15
CA ASP A 372 -3.00 -15.42 35.01
C ASP A 372 -3.34 -14.72 36.33
N ARG A 373 -4.48 -14.02 36.36
CA ARG A 373 -5.11 -13.65 37.61
C ARG A 373 -5.77 -14.92 38.10
N LYS A 374 -4.97 -15.75 38.76
CA LYS A 374 -5.46 -16.78 39.69
C LYS A 374 -6.50 -16.10 40.57
N THR A 375 -7.75 -16.45 40.32
CA THR A 375 -8.94 -16.05 41.07
C THR A 375 -8.79 -16.57 42.49
N ARG A 376 -8.17 -15.77 43.36
CA ARG A 376 -8.38 -15.93 44.81
C ARG A 376 -9.81 -15.50 45.09
N ARG A 377 -10.71 -16.48 45.19
CA ARG A 377 -12.02 -16.34 45.83
C ARG A 377 -11.79 -15.69 47.21
N ARG A 378 -12.25 -14.45 47.37
CA ARG A 378 -12.56 -13.87 48.68
C ARG A 378 -14.05 -13.56 48.68
N ASN A 379 -14.76 -14.21 49.61
CA ASN A 379 -16.19 -14.05 49.84
C ASN A 379 -16.54 -12.56 50.06
N PRO A 380 -17.63 -12.05 49.47
CA PRO A 380 -18.14 -10.73 49.81
C PRO A 380 -18.90 -10.81 51.14
N LYS A 381 -18.41 -10.13 52.17
CA LYS A 381 -19.25 -9.77 53.33
C LYS A 381 -20.15 -8.62 52.89
N SER A 382 -21.45 -8.76 53.11
CA SER A 382 -22.47 -7.74 52.85
C SER A 382 -22.27 -6.54 53.78
N LEU A 383 -22.14 -5.35 53.21
CA LEU A 383 -22.26 -4.10 53.96
C LEU A 383 -23.76 -3.78 54.10
N GLN A 384 -24.32 -4.09 55.27
CA GLN A 384 -25.61 -3.57 55.71
C GLN A 384 -25.44 -2.17 56.29
N SER A 385 -26.33 -1.29 55.86
CA SER A 385 -26.89 -0.09 56.51
C SER A 385 -26.11 0.58 57.63
N THR A 386 -25.80 1.86 57.43
CA THR A 386 -26.11 2.90 58.43
C THR A 386 -26.20 4.27 57.75
N LEU A 387 -27.43 4.64 57.35
CA LEU A 387 -27.86 6.02 57.26
C LEU A 387 -28.41 6.39 58.63
N LEU A 388 -27.84 7.41 59.29
CA LEU A 388 -28.48 8.35 60.22
C LEU A 388 -27.41 9.25 60.88
N SER A 389 -27.72 10.55 60.97
CA SER A 389 -26.93 11.75 61.38
C SER A 389 -26.34 12.48 60.18
N GLU A 390 -26.85 13.63 59.71
CA GLU A 390 -27.79 14.64 60.27
C GLU A 390 -28.89 15.01 59.25
#